data_AF-A0A520YRW7-F1
#
_entry.id   AF-A0A520YRW7-F1
#
_cell.length_a   1.000
_cell.length_b   1.000
_cell.length_c   1.000
_cell.angle_alpha   90.00
_cell.angle_beta   90.00
_cell.angle_gamma   90.00
#
_symmetry.space_group_name_H-M   'P 1'
#
loop_
_entity.id
_entity.type
_entity.pdbx_description
1 polymer ?
#
loop_
_entity_poly.entity_id
_entity_poly.type
_entity_poly.pdbx_seq_one_letter_code
_entity_poly.pdbx_strand_id
1 'polypeptide(L)' 'AEHGRTYNCKLWIEEGVLKVRGYVAFFYRTQEWLPFKG' A
#
# COMPACT_ATOMS: atom_id res chain seq x y z
N ALA A 1 10.87 17.95 13.07
CA ALA A 1 9.43 17.95 12.75
C ALA A 1 9.15 16.66 12.00
N GLU A 2 8.47 15.71 12.61
CA GLU A 2 7.97 14.54 11.89
C GLU A 2 6.96 15.08 10.86
N HIS A 3 7.31 15.02 9.58
CA HIS A 3 6.39 15.37 8.51
C HIS A 3 5.34 14.26 8.40
N GLY A 4 4.39 14.26 9.35
CA GLY A 4 3.24 13.36 9.38
C GLY A 4 2.32 13.69 8.21
N ARG A 5 2.63 13.15 7.02
CA ARG A 5 1.78 13.26 5.85
C ARG A 5 0.82 12.08 5.86
N THR A 6 -0.46 12.34 6.11
CA THR A 6 -1.53 11.35 6.00
C THR A 6 -1.92 11.20 4.53
N TYR A 7 -1.84 9.97 4.01
CA TYR A 7 -2.25 9.65 2.63
C TYR A 7 -3.38 8.65 2.64
N ASN A 8 -4.31 8.80 1.69
CA ASN A 8 -5.33 7.79 1.45
C ASN A 8 -4.68 6.53 0.88
N CYS A 9 -5.06 5.37 1.38
CA CYS A 9 -4.59 4.08 0.89
C CYS A 9 -5.72 3.04 0.81
N LYS A 10 -5.54 2.03 -0.04
CA LYS A 10 -6.41 0.86 -0.16
C LYS A 10 -5.54 -0.39 -0.01
N LEU A 11 -5.97 -1.31 0.85
CA LEU A 11 -5.30 -2.60 1.06
C LEU A 11 -6.28 -3.73 0.74
N TRP A 12 -5.78 -4.77 0.07
CA TRP A 12 -6.53 -5.99 -0.21
C TRP A 12 -5.57 -7.16 -0.40
N ILE A 13 -6.08 -8.38 -0.27
CA ILE A 13 -5.32 -9.60 -0.56
C ILE A 13 -5.83 -10.14 -1.90
N GLU A 14 -4.88 -10.47 -2.78
CA GLU A 14 -5.13 -11.04 -4.09
C GLU A 14 -4.17 -12.23 -4.26
N GLU A 15 -4.71 -13.43 -4.46
CA GLU A 15 -3.92 -14.66 -4.65
C GLU A 15 -2.90 -14.94 -3.53
N GLY A 16 -3.22 -14.53 -2.30
CA GLY A 16 -2.34 -14.68 -1.14
C GLY A 16 -1.21 -13.64 -1.06
N VAL A 17 -1.18 -12.66 -1.97
CA VAL A 17 -0.27 -11.51 -1.96
C VAL A 17 -1.02 -10.30 -1.41
N LEU A 18 -0.39 -9.59 -0.45
CA LEU A 18 -0.96 -8.35 0.07
C LEU A 18 -0.65 -7.22 -0.91
N LYS A 19 -1.71 -6.58 -1.40
CA LYS A 19 -1.66 -5.44 -2.30
C LYS A 19 -1.87 -4.17 -1.49
N VAL A 20 -0.95 -3.23 -1.58
CA VAL A 20 -1.00 -1.94 -0.89
C VAL A 20 -0.99 -0.83 -1.92
N ARG A 21 -2.07 -0.05 -2.03
CA ARG A 21 -2.18 1.07 -2.97
C ARG A 21 -2.26 2.39 -2.23
N GLY A 22 -1.27 3.27 -2.45
CA GLY A 22 -1.29 4.64 -1.96
C GLY A 22 -1.78 5.61 -3.03
N TYR A 23 -2.50 6.66 -2.62
CA TYR A 23 -2.97 7.73 -3.50
C TYR A 23 -2.27 9.06 -3.16
N VAL A 24 -1.82 9.77 -4.19
CA VAL A 24 -1.26 11.12 -4.09
C VAL A 24 -1.91 11.97 -5.17
N ALA A 25 -2.84 12.86 -4.79
CA ALA A 25 -3.70 13.58 -5.71
C ALA A 25 -4.39 12.63 -6.71
N PHE A 26 -4.07 12.72 -8.00
CA PHE A 26 -4.61 11.87 -9.07
C PHE A 26 -3.73 10.65 -9.40
N PHE A 27 -2.55 10.57 -8.79
CA PHE A 27 -1.63 9.44 -8.99
C PHE A 27 -1.88 8.38 -7.94
N TYR A 28 -1.60 7.14 -8.32
CA TYR A 28 -1.60 6.01 -7.40
C TYR A 28 -0.41 5.11 -7.67
N ARG A 29 0.09 4.49 -6.61
CA ARG A 29 1.11 3.45 -6.69
C ARG A 29 0.61 2.23 -5.92
N THR A 30 0.63 1.08 -6.58
CA THR A 30 0.36 -0.21 -5.94
C THR A 30 1.70 -0.90 -5.67
N GLN A 31 1.82 -1.56 -4.52
CA GLN A 31 2.96 -2.37 -4.14
C GLN A 31 2.48 -3.76 -3.69
N GLU A 32 3.25 -4.78 -4.06
CA GLU A 32 2.99 -6.19 -3.76
C GLU A 32 3.89 -6.66 -2.64
N TRP A 33 3.27 -7.21 -1.59
CA TRP A 33 3.95 -7.69 -0.40
C TRP A 33 3.71 -9.20 -0.33
N LEU A 34 4.77 -9.96 -0.60
CA LEU A 34 4.73 -11.41 -0.47
C LEU A 34 4.65 -11.78 1.02
N PRO A 35 3.79 -12.73 1.40
CA PRO A 35 3.73 -13.19 2.78
C PRO A 35 5.07 -13.81 3.18
N PHE A 36 5.56 -13.44 4.36
CA PHE A 36 6.76 -14.05 4.93
C PHE A 36 6.47 -15.52 5.26
N LYS A 37 7.18 -16.45 4.60
CA LYS A 37 7.14 -17.88 4.87
C LYS A 37 8.36 -18.25 5.72
N GLY A 38 8.34 -17.83 6.98
CA GLY A 38 9.26 -18.33 7.99
C GLY A 38 8.88 -19.73 8.45
#